data_AF-A0A2G6JV09-F1
#
_entry.id   AF-A0A2G6JV09-F1
#
_cell.length_a   1.000
_cell.length_b   1.000
_cell.length_c   1.000
_cell.angle_alpha   90.00
_cell.angle_beta   90.00
_cell.angle_gamma   90.00
#
_symmetry.space_group_name_H-M   'P 1'
#
loop_
_entity.id
_entity.type
_entity.pdbx_description
1 polymer ?
#
loop_
_entity_poly.entity_id
_entity_poly.type
_entity_poly.pdbx_seq_one_letter_code
_entity_poly.pdbx_strand_id
1 'polypeptide(L)' 'MQDDLGAPVDLATPPRRVVSLVPSLTETLAATAPGLLVAATDWCTRPADLDVPR' A
#
# COMPACT_ATOMS: atom_id res chain seq x y z
N MET A 1 12.68 12.41 -0.35
CA MET A 1 12.60 10.93 -0.27
C MET A 1 13.13 10.39 -1.59
N GLN A 2 13.72 9.19 -1.62
CA GLN A 2 14.10 8.51 -2.87
C GLN A 2 13.46 7.12 -2.86
N ASP A 3 13.13 6.59 -4.04
CA ASP A 3 12.69 5.20 -4.18
C ASP A 3 13.87 4.23 -4.28
N ASP A 4 13.56 2.94 -4.44
CA ASP A 4 14.57 1.87 -4.52
C ASP A 4 15.46 1.95 -5.78
N LEU A 5 15.05 2.70 -6.80
CA LEU A 5 15.85 2.97 -8.01
C LEU A 5 16.66 4.28 -7.90
N GLY A 6 16.55 4.99 -6.77
CA GLY A 6 17.20 6.28 -6.55
C GLY A 6 16.48 7.46 -7.23
N ALA A 7 15.25 7.27 -7.72
CA ALA A 7 14.48 8.38 -8.26
C ALA A 7 13.94 9.26 -7.11
N PRO A 8 13.91 10.59 -7.28
CA PRO A 8 13.34 11.47 -6.28
C PRO A 8 11.83 11.25 -6.14
N VAL A 9 11.37 11.08 -4.91
CA VAL A 9 9.94 11.02 -4.57
C VAL A 9 9.54 12.35 -3.93
N ASP A 10 8.76 13.14 -4.66
CA ASP A 10 8.29 14.45 -4.24
C ASP A 10 6.87 14.35 -3.65
N LEU A 11 6.79 14.37 -2.32
CA LEU A 11 5.55 14.38 -1.56
C LEU A 11 5.53 15.60 -0.64
N ALA A 12 4.62 16.54 -0.89
CA ALA A 12 4.47 17.74 -0.08
C ALA A 12 3.96 17.45 1.35
N THR A 13 3.21 16.36 1.52
CA THR A 13 2.67 15.89 2.81
C THR A 13 2.65 14.36 2.86
N PRO A 14 2.61 13.74 4.05
CA PRO A 14 2.42 12.29 4.17
C PRO A 14 1.18 11.80 3.40
N PRO A 15 1.25 10.63 2.75
CA PRO A 15 0.14 10.10 1.97
C PRO A 15 -1.03 9.67 2.88
N ARG A 16 -2.26 9.89 2.38
CA ARG A 16 -3.50 9.50 3.09
C ARG A 16 -4.31 8.42 2.36
N ARG A 17 -3.91 8.06 1.14
CA ARG A 17 -4.54 7.04 0.29
C ARG A 17 -3.42 6.30 -0.43
N VAL A 18 -3.34 5.00 -0.22
CA VAL A 18 -2.25 4.14 -0.68
C VAL A 18 -2.82 3.02 -1.52
N VAL A 19 -2.21 2.76 -2.67
CA VAL A 19 -2.42 1.56 -3.46
C VAL A 19 -1.19 0.69 -3.30
N SER A 20 -1.38 -0.58 -2.94
CA SER A 20 -0.28 -1.53 -2.77
C SER A 20 -0.31 -2.60 -3.85
N LEU A 21 0.82 -2.73 -4.57
CA LEU A 21 0.96 -3.68 -5.67
C LEU A 21 1.73 -4.95 -5.28
N VAL A 22 2.21 -5.01 -4.03
CA VAL A 22 3.05 -6.11 -3.53
C VAL A 22 2.30 -6.82 -2.40
N PRO A 23 2.04 -8.14 -2.50
CA PRO A 23 1.29 -8.88 -1.48
C PRO A 23 1.85 -8.70 -0.06
N SER A 24 3.17 -8.85 0.14
CA SER A 24 3.79 -8.71 1.45
C SER A 24 3.67 -7.31 2.06
N LEU A 25 3.76 -6.25 1.25
CA LEU A 25 3.57 -4.87 1.71
C LEU A 25 2.09 -4.58 2.01
N THR A 26 1.18 -5.18 1.25
CA THR A 26 -0.26 -5.08 1.50
C THR A 26 -0.63 -5.65 2.86
N GLU A 27 -0.12 -6.85 3.18
CA GLU A 27 -0.31 -7.48 4.50
C GLU A 27 0.24 -6.59 5.63
N THR A 28 1.43 -6.01 5.42
CA THR A 28 2.04 -5.09 6.39
C THR A 28 1.20 -3.85 6.61
N LEU A 29 0.71 -3.22 5.54
CA LEU A 29 -0.13 -2.02 5.61
C LEU A 29 -1.49 -2.31 6.25
N ALA A 30 -2.11 -3.45 5.94
CA ALA A 30 -3.36 -3.88 6.56
C ALA A 30 -3.21 -4.06 8.08
N ALA A 31 -2.06 -4.57 8.54
CA ALA A 31 -1.80 -4.78 9.96
C ALA A 31 -1.42 -3.49 10.72
N THR A 32 -0.73 -2.55 10.07
CA THR A 32 -0.09 -1.40 10.74
C THR A 32 -0.74 -0.05 10.44
N ALA A 33 -1.41 0.09 9.30
CA ALA A 33 -2.03 1.34 8.86
C ALA A 33 -3.26 1.08 7.96
N PRO A 34 -4.26 0.31 8.42
CA PRO A 34 -5.39 -0.13 7.58
C PRO A 34 -6.18 1.04 6.98
N GLY A 35 -6.29 2.17 7.70
CA GLY A 35 -7.01 3.36 7.24
C GLY A 35 -6.36 4.11 6.06
N LEU A 36 -5.17 3.71 5.61
CA LEU A 36 -4.48 4.32 4.47
C LEU A 36 -4.69 3.54 3.17
N LEU A 37 -4.94 2.23 3.23
CA LEU A 37 -5.00 1.36 2.05
C LEU A 37 -6.35 1.52 1.35
N VAL A 38 -6.33 1.85 0.05
CA VAL A 38 -7.56 2.09 -0.73
C VAL A 38 -7.74 1.17 -1.93
N ALA A 39 -6.69 0.42 -2.31
CA ALA A 39 -6.76 -0.65 -3.30
C ALA A 39 -5.55 -1.58 -3.16
N ALA A 40 -5.72 -2.82 -3.58
CA ALA A 40 -4.68 -3.84 -3.69
C ALA A 40 -4.77 -4.49 -5.08
N THR A 41 -3.94 -5.50 -5.36
CA THR A 41 -4.06 -6.27 -6.61
C THR A 41 -4.82 -7.58 -6.37
N ASP A 42 -5.25 -8.25 -7.45
CA ASP A 42 -5.81 -9.60 -7.42
C ASP A 42 -4.87 -10.65 -6.79
N TRP A 43 -3.56 -10.39 -6.79
CA TRP A 43 -2.56 -11.27 -6.18
C TRP A 43 -2.47 -11.12 -4.65
N CYS A 44 -3.07 -10.06 -4.09
CA CYS A 44 -3.08 -9.81 -2.65
C CYS A 44 -4.21 -10.60 -1.96
N THR A 45 -4.01 -11.89 -1.73
CA THR A 45 -5.02 -12.78 -1.13
C THR A 45 -5.07 -12.75 0.40
N ARG A 46 -4.16 -12.00 1.03
CA ARG A 46 -4.09 -11.83 2.49
C ARG A 46 -4.09 -10.34 2.89
N PRO A 47 -4.67 -9.99 4.06
CA PRO A 47 -5.54 -10.87 4.86
C PRO A 47 -6.86 -11.16 4.12
N ALA A 48 -7.52 -12.28 4.46
CA ALA A 48 -8.68 -12.78 3.71
C ALA A 48 -9.90 -11.84 3.76
N ASP A 49 -9.97 -11.02 4.80
CA ASP A 49 -10.99 -10.00 5.06
C ASP A 49 -10.56 -8.60 4.60
N LEU A 50 -9.54 -8.50 3.74
CA LEU A 50 -9.10 -7.22 3.20
C LEU A 50 -10.19 -6.61 2.28
N ASP A 51 -10.89 -5.61 2.81
CA ASP A 51 -12.01 -4.91 2.19
C ASP A 51 -11.56 -3.67 1.41
N VAL A 52 -10.79 -3.88 0.34
CA VAL A 52 -10.47 -2.84 -0.65
C VAL A 52 -10.67 -3.37 -2.07
N PRO A 53 -10.98 -2.50 -3.05
CA PRO A 53 -11.00 -2.85 -4.47
C PRO A 53 -9.69 -3.49 -4.94
N ARG A 54 -9.81 -4.32 -5.98
CA ARG A 54 -8.73 -5.05 -6.64
C ARG A 54 -8.45 -4.50 -8.02
#